data_AF-T0R3R6-F1
#
_entry.id   AF-T0R3R6-F1
#
_cell.length_a   1.000
_cell.length_b   1.000
_cell.length_c   1.000
_cell.angle_alpha   90.00
_cell.angle_beta   90.00
_cell.angle_gamma   90.00
#
_symmetry.space_group_name_H-M   'P 1'
#
loop_
_entity.id
_entity.type
_entity.pdbx_description
1 polymer ?
#
loop_
_entity_poly.entity_id
_entity_poly.type
_entity_poly.pdbx_seq_one_letter_code
_entity_poly.pdbx_strand_id
1 'polypeptide(L)'
;MSADKLLADVLGEDLPRFLKQVQALQEKHASTTAALHKRDARVHELENQVAGLQNDYLAISMDTTSREHANQRQLLLSCVQATTYALAHGHQLNPMTQVPVLHAMDSFLQDMLDSDADPMTLKCIASTLGSVLHDPACLLLPSILAAVESIFIKLTLLTVMIPCSMLQELVPIFGLMASSSRGTSVLVGCNLVVPLLKIIASDGLCDTIAPSVYAALLALLQHLLQHTKYHALKQQRHDATFHFFKVITSSRDRSVLDLARRMHEEFRRSQA
;
A
#
# COMPACT_ATOMS: atom_id res chain seq x y z
N MET A 1 4.25 96.82 23.95
CA MET A 1 5.03 96.13 22.89
C MET A 1 4.23 96.21 21.60
N SER A 2 4.80 96.72 20.51
CA SER A 2 4.07 96.78 19.22
C SER A 2 4.18 95.44 18.49
N ALA A 3 3.14 95.09 17.73
CA ALA A 3 3.08 93.86 16.94
C ALA A 3 4.27 93.70 15.98
N ASP A 4 4.83 94.82 15.49
CA ASP A 4 5.96 94.84 14.56
C ASP A 4 7.28 94.38 15.20
N LYS A 5 7.50 94.62 16.50
CA LYS A 5 8.70 94.11 17.20
C LYS A 5 8.62 92.60 17.44
N LEU A 6 7.43 92.09 17.77
CA LEU A 6 7.19 90.66 17.92
C LEU A 6 7.36 89.91 16.59
N LEU A 7 6.90 90.50 15.48
CA LEU A 7 7.10 89.94 14.14
C LEU A 7 8.57 89.91 13.73
N ALA A 8 9.34 90.95 14.07
CA ALA A 8 10.77 91.02 13.80
C ALA A 8 11.58 90.01 14.63
N ASP A 9 11.25 89.80 15.90
CA ASP A 9 11.92 88.81 16.76
C ASP A 9 11.60 87.37 16.32
N VAL A 10 10.34 87.10 15.94
CA VAL A 10 9.92 85.79 15.40
C VAL A 10 10.57 85.49 14.04
N LEU A 11 10.66 86.48 13.15
CA LEU A 11 11.31 86.32 11.84
C LEU A 11 12.84 86.31 11.92
N GLY A 12 13.43 86.99 12.92
CA GLY A 12 14.86 87.20 13.05
C GLY A 12 15.62 86.09 13.79
N GLU A 13 15.04 85.53 14.87
CA GLU A 13 15.74 84.52 15.69
C GLU A 13 14.99 83.18 15.79
N ASP A 14 13.68 83.20 16.01
CA ASP A 14 12.91 81.98 16.29
C ASP A 14 12.64 81.16 15.01
N LEU A 15 12.33 81.81 13.89
CA LEU A 15 12.11 81.13 12.62
C LEU A 15 13.38 80.42 12.09
N PRO A 16 14.58 81.04 12.09
CA PRO A 16 15.82 80.34 11.73
C PRO A 16 16.17 79.19 12.68
N ARG A 17 15.90 79.32 13.99
CA ARG A 17 16.10 78.23 14.97
C ARG A 17 15.14 77.07 14.71
N PHE A 18 13.87 77.36 14.47
CA PHE A 18 12.87 76.35 14.12
C PHE A 18 13.24 75.64 12.82
N LEU A 19 13.65 76.36 11.78
CA LEU A 19 14.08 75.78 10.50
C LEU A 19 15.31 74.87 10.68
N LYS A 20 16.28 75.24 11.52
CA LYS A 20 17.42 74.38 11.86
C LYS A 20 17.00 73.11 12.61
N GLN A 21 16.05 73.21 13.52
CA GLN A 21 15.52 72.04 14.24
C GLN A 21 14.76 71.10 13.29
N VAL A 22 13.96 71.66 12.37
CA VAL A 22 13.26 70.89 11.34
C VAL A 22 14.25 70.20 10.42
N GLN A 23 15.32 70.89 10.00
CA GLN A 23 16.37 70.29 9.16
C GLN A 23 17.09 69.14 9.89
N ALA A 24 17.47 69.33 11.15
CA ALA A 24 18.08 68.27 11.96
C ALA A 24 17.12 67.08 12.18
N LEU A 25 15.81 67.34 12.29
CA LEU A 25 14.79 66.31 12.38
C LEU A 25 14.64 65.53 11.06
N GLN A 26 14.69 66.21 9.91
CA GLN A 26 14.64 65.61 8.59
C GLN A 26 15.87 64.73 8.32
N GLU A 27 17.07 65.22 8.66
CA GLU A 27 18.32 64.46 8.56
C GLU A 27 18.30 63.22 9.46
N LYS A 28 17.84 63.37 10.70
CA LYS A 28 17.67 62.25 11.63
C LYS A 28 16.66 61.24 11.10
N HIS A 29 15.50 61.70 10.62
CA HIS A 29 14.48 60.85 10.02
C HIS A 29 15.06 60.06 8.84
N ALA A 30 15.71 60.74 7.89
CA ALA A 30 16.35 60.10 6.74
C ALA A 30 17.37 59.02 7.15
N SER A 31 18.22 59.30 8.14
CA SER A 31 19.19 58.30 8.64
C SER A 31 18.50 57.10 9.31
N THR A 32 17.40 57.35 10.04
CA THR A 32 16.67 56.30 10.77
C THR A 32 15.92 55.41 9.78
N THR A 33 15.29 55.98 8.75
CA THR A 33 14.62 55.24 7.67
C THR A 33 15.61 54.39 6.88
N ALA A 34 16.79 54.92 6.57
CA ALA A 34 17.84 54.14 5.90
C ALA A 34 18.34 52.96 6.75
N ALA A 35 18.49 53.16 8.06
CA ALA A 35 18.85 52.09 8.99
C ALA A 35 17.74 51.04 9.12
N LEU A 36 16.47 51.45 9.10
CA LEU A 36 15.30 50.57 9.11
C LEU A 36 15.25 49.71 7.85
N HIS A 37 15.38 50.30 6.67
CA HIS A 37 15.44 49.55 5.41
C HIS A 37 16.57 48.53 5.36
N LYS A 38 17.75 48.88 5.88
CA LYS A 38 18.88 47.93 5.98
C LYS A 38 18.55 46.76 6.91
N ARG A 39 17.79 47.03 7.98
CA ARG A 39 17.37 46.02 8.94
C ARG A 39 16.29 45.11 8.36
N ASP A 40 15.31 45.66 7.66
CA ASP A 40 14.26 44.90 6.98
C ASP A 40 14.83 43.99 5.89
N ALA A 41 15.77 44.50 5.08
CA ALA A 41 16.48 43.69 4.10
C ALA A 41 17.22 42.51 4.75
N ARG A 42 17.83 42.75 5.93
CA ARG A 42 18.49 41.68 6.70
C ARG A 42 17.50 40.68 7.29
N VAL A 43 16.33 41.13 7.73
CA VAL A 43 15.26 40.24 8.23
C VAL A 43 14.77 39.33 7.10
N HIS A 44 14.48 39.87 5.91
CA HIS A 44 14.11 39.04 4.76
C HIS A 44 15.19 38.07 4.32
N GLU A 45 16.47 38.48 4.37
CA GLU A 45 17.59 37.57 4.09
C GLU A 45 17.61 36.39 5.09
N LEU A 46 17.43 36.68 6.38
CA LEU A 46 17.37 35.65 7.43
C LEU A 46 16.13 34.75 7.31
N GLU A 47 14.97 35.31 6.95
CA GLU A 47 13.75 34.52 6.71
C GLU A 47 13.95 33.53 5.56
N ASN A 48 14.59 33.96 4.47
CA ASN A 48 14.93 33.07 3.36
C ASN A 48 15.93 31.99 3.76
N GLN A 49 16.92 32.31 4.61
CA GLN A 49 17.86 31.33 5.15
C GLN A 49 17.17 30.31 6.05
N VAL A 50 16.25 30.74 6.91
CA VAL A 50 15.47 29.84 7.78
C VAL A 50 14.60 28.91 6.95
N ALA A 51 13.91 29.42 5.93
CA ALA A 51 13.12 28.58 5.02
C ALA A 51 13.99 27.54 4.29
N GLY A 52 15.19 27.92 3.84
CA GLY A 52 16.17 27.00 3.28
C GLY A 52 16.56 25.89 4.25
N LEU A 53 16.95 26.25 5.48
CA LEU A 53 17.33 25.29 6.53
C LEU A 53 16.19 24.35 6.92
N GLN A 54 14.95 24.82 6.94
CA GLN A 54 13.78 23.99 7.20
C GLN A 54 13.56 22.93 6.10
N ASN A 55 13.74 23.32 4.83
CA ASN A 55 13.67 22.40 3.71
C ASN A 55 14.80 21.36 3.74
N ASP A 56 16.03 21.81 4.04
CA ASP A 56 17.18 20.90 4.19
C ASP A 56 16.96 19.91 5.33
N TYR A 57 16.44 20.37 6.47
CA TYR A 57 16.11 19.52 7.61
C TYR A 57 15.02 18.49 7.26
N LEU A 58 13.97 18.91 6.56
CA LEU A 58 12.92 18.01 6.07
C LEU A 58 13.48 16.94 5.12
N ALA A 59 14.33 17.34 4.17
CA ALA A 59 14.96 16.42 3.23
C ALA A 59 15.84 15.39 3.96
N ILE A 60 16.68 15.83 4.90
CA ILE A 60 17.53 14.95 5.70
C ILE A 60 16.68 14.01 6.56
N SER A 61 15.66 14.52 7.23
CA SER A 61 14.77 13.72 8.09
C SER A 61 14.04 12.62 7.29
N MET A 62 13.55 12.96 6.11
CA MET A 62 12.95 12.01 5.17
C MET A 62 13.95 10.95 4.69
N ASP A 63 15.19 11.34 4.37
CA ASP A 63 16.22 10.40 3.91
C ASP A 63 16.66 9.45 5.05
N THR A 64 16.77 9.96 6.28
CA THR A 64 17.09 9.14 7.46
C THR A 64 16.00 8.13 7.80
N THR A 65 14.73 8.56 7.80
CA THR A 65 13.59 7.66 8.04
C THR A 65 13.48 6.62 6.93
N SER A 66 13.68 7.02 5.67
CA SER A 66 13.70 6.09 4.53
C SER A 66 14.77 4.99 4.69
N ARG A 67 16.00 5.34 5.08
CA ARG A 67 17.09 4.35 5.29
C ARG A 67 16.86 3.46 6.50
N GLU A 68 16.36 3.99 7.61
CA GLU A 68 16.01 3.19 8.78
C GLU A 68 14.89 2.19 8.47
N HIS A 69 13.85 2.61 7.75
CA HIS A 69 12.80 1.72 7.28
C HIS A 69 13.34 0.66 6.32
N ALA A 70 14.24 1.00 5.39
CA ALA A 70 14.87 0.03 4.50
C ALA A 70 15.71 -1.02 5.27
N ASN A 71 16.49 -0.60 6.26
CA ASN A 71 17.29 -1.51 7.09
C ASN A 71 16.39 -2.42 7.95
N GLN A 72 15.36 -1.87 8.58
CA GLN A 72 14.38 -2.65 9.35
C GLN A 72 13.67 -3.66 8.45
N ARG A 73 13.30 -3.25 7.24
CA ARG A 73 12.67 -4.12 6.23
C ARG A 73 13.60 -5.27 5.83
N GLN A 74 14.87 -5.00 5.57
CA GLN A 74 15.84 -6.03 5.24
C GLN A 74 16.05 -7.03 6.39
N LEU A 75 16.11 -6.53 7.64
CA LEU A 75 16.20 -7.38 8.82
C LEU A 75 14.96 -8.27 8.96
N LEU A 76 13.76 -7.71 8.83
CA LEU A 76 12.51 -8.46 8.89
C LEU A 76 12.44 -9.53 7.80
N LEU A 77 12.87 -9.21 6.57
CA LEU A 77 12.88 -10.17 5.47
C LEU A 77 13.85 -11.31 5.74
N SER A 78 15.02 -11.00 6.28
CA SER A 78 16.02 -11.99 6.70
C SER A 78 15.47 -12.89 7.81
N CYS A 79 14.73 -12.32 8.77
CA CYS A 79 14.05 -13.08 9.81
C CYS A 79 12.95 -13.99 9.26
N VAL A 80 12.16 -13.51 8.30
CA VAL A 80 11.15 -14.33 7.61
C VAL A 80 11.83 -15.49 6.88
N GLN A 81 12.88 -15.22 6.10
CA GLN A 81 13.66 -16.26 5.38
C GLN A 81 14.27 -17.30 6.31
N ALA A 82 14.87 -16.87 7.42
CA ALA A 82 15.42 -17.76 8.45
C ALA A 82 14.32 -18.62 9.08
N THR A 83 13.14 -18.03 9.30
CA THR A 83 11.96 -18.75 9.79
C THR A 83 11.45 -19.77 8.77
N THR A 84 11.39 -19.41 7.49
CA THR A 84 11.05 -20.34 6.39
C THR A 84 11.98 -21.54 6.42
N TYR A 85 13.29 -21.29 6.53
CA TYR A 85 14.29 -22.34 6.60
C TYR A 85 14.07 -23.23 7.83
N ALA A 86 13.88 -22.65 9.01
CA ALA A 86 13.64 -23.43 10.23
C ALA A 86 12.38 -24.31 10.12
N LEU A 87 11.27 -23.75 9.61
CA LEU A 87 10.03 -24.49 9.38
C LEU A 87 10.21 -25.64 8.38
N ALA A 88 10.95 -25.41 7.29
CA ALA A 88 11.25 -26.44 6.30
C ALA A 88 12.07 -27.60 6.88
N HIS A 89 12.82 -27.37 7.96
CA HIS A 89 13.60 -28.39 8.67
C HIS A 89 12.85 -29.01 9.86
N GLY A 90 11.53 -28.81 9.95
CA GLY A 90 10.66 -29.47 10.93
C GLY A 90 10.57 -28.77 12.28
N HIS A 91 11.09 -27.55 12.43
CA HIS A 91 10.85 -26.76 13.62
C HIS A 91 9.40 -26.25 13.64
N GLN A 92 8.76 -26.27 14.81
CA GLN A 92 7.40 -25.75 14.98
C GLN A 92 7.44 -24.38 15.66
N LEU A 93 6.66 -23.44 15.13
CA LEU A 93 6.47 -22.15 15.78
C LEU A 93 5.40 -22.28 16.85
N ASN A 94 5.64 -21.63 17.98
CA ASN A 94 4.59 -21.40 18.98
C ASN A 94 3.73 -20.18 18.56
N PRO A 95 2.51 -20.02 19.08
CA PRO A 95 1.66 -18.87 18.74
C PRO A 95 2.32 -17.50 18.98
N MET A 96 3.21 -17.39 19.98
CA MET A 96 3.90 -16.15 20.33
C MET A 96 4.93 -15.72 19.28
N THR A 97 5.48 -16.66 18.51
CA THR A 97 6.42 -16.41 17.41
C THR A 97 5.73 -16.40 16.05
N GLN A 98 4.64 -17.14 15.91
CA GLN A 98 3.82 -17.19 14.69
C GLN A 98 3.13 -15.87 14.38
N VAL A 99 2.53 -15.21 15.39
CA VAL A 99 1.79 -13.95 15.18
C VAL A 99 2.70 -12.81 14.67
N PRO A 100 3.88 -12.53 15.26
CA PRO A 100 4.82 -11.54 14.73
C PRO A 100 5.29 -11.84 13.31
N VAL A 101 5.50 -13.12 12.98
CA VAL A 101 5.90 -13.56 11.63
C VAL A 101 4.79 -13.29 10.62
N LEU A 102 3.53 -13.55 10.98
CA LEU A 102 2.37 -13.21 10.15
C LEU A 102 2.24 -11.68 9.98
N HIS A 103 2.42 -10.89 11.04
CA HIS A 103 2.40 -9.43 10.92
C HIS A 103 3.53 -8.89 10.05
N ALA A 104 4.73 -9.48 10.10
CA ALA A 104 5.82 -9.10 9.21
C ALA A 104 5.45 -9.36 7.74
N MET A 105 4.88 -10.54 7.43
CA MET A 105 4.36 -10.82 6.07
C MET A 105 3.27 -9.84 5.66
N ASP A 106 2.36 -9.53 6.57
CA ASP A 106 1.27 -8.59 6.34
C ASP A 106 1.77 -7.18 5.99
N SER A 107 2.86 -6.72 6.62
CA SER A 107 3.54 -5.47 6.26
C SER A 107 4.21 -5.55 4.89
N PHE A 108 4.92 -6.65 4.56
CA PHE A 108 5.51 -6.80 3.22
C PHE A 108 4.47 -6.86 2.09
N LEU A 109 3.31 -7.47 2.35
CA LEU A 109 2.21 -7.51 1.40
C LEU A 109 1.60 -6.13 1.20
N GLN A 110 1.52 -5.32 2.26
CA GLN A 110 1.09 -3.92 2.16
C GLN A 110 2.09 -3.11 1.31
N ASP A 111 3.38 -3.26 1.58
CA ASP A 111 4.42 -2.59 0.80
C ASP A 111 4.35 -2.96 -0.69
N MET A 112 4.06 -4.22 -1.03
CA MET A 112 3.89 -4.67 -2.42
C MET A 112 2.59 -4.19 -3.07
N LEU A 113 1.57 -3.80 -2.29
CA LEU A 113 0.38 -3.14 -2.83
C LEU A 113 0.64 -1.66 -3.11
N ASP A 114 1.47 -1.03 -2.28
CA ASP A 114 1.81 0.40 -2.38
C ASP A 114 2.94 0.67 -3.39
N SER A 115 3.71 -0.36 -3.79
CA SER A 115 4.86 -0.26 -4.70
C SER A 115 4.87 -1.41 -5.72
N ASP A 116 6.00 -1.62 -6.43
CA ASP A 116 6.13 -2.73 -7.36
C ASP A 116 6.27 -4.08 -6.63
N ALA A 117 5.54 -5.08 -7.10
CA ALA A 117 5.59 -6.43 -6.54
C ALA A 117 6.92 -7.13 -6.85
N ASP A 118 7.77 -7.29 -5.83
CA ASP A 118 9.01 -8.05 -5.94
C ASP A 118 8.74 -9.58 -5.95
N PRO A 119 9.10 -10.31 -7.03
CA PRO A 119 8.86 -11.75 -7.14
C PRO A 119 9.55 -12.57 -6.06
N MET A 120 10.75 -12.16 -5.61
CA MET A 120 11.50 -12.91 -4.60
C MET A 120 10.87 -12.77 -3.22
N THR A 121 10.47 -11.55 -2.84
CA THR A 121 9.73 -11.30 -1.61
C THR A 121 8.40 -12.06 -1.60
N LEU A 122 7.64 -12.01 -2.71
CA LEU A 122 6.37 -12.74 -2.80
C LEU A 122 6.57 -14.26 -2.63
N LYS A 123 7.57 -14.83 -3.29
CA LYS A 123 7.92 -16.26 -3.17
C LYS A 123 8.32 -16.64 -1.74
N CYS A 124 9.10 -15.79 -1.07
CA CYS A 124 9.49 -16.01 0.32
C CYS A 124 8.27 -16.01 1.25
N ILE A 125 7.41 -15.00 1.12
CA ILE A 125 6.15 -14.91 1.88
C ILE A 125 5.29 -16.14 1.60
N ALA A 126 5.15 -16.51 0.33
CA ALA A 126 4.36 -17.65 -0.09
C ALA A 126 4.80 -18.97 0.56
N SER A 127 6.11 -19.26 0.49
CA SER A 127 6.70 -20.45 1.09
C SER A 127 6.56 -20.46 2.61
N THR A 128 6.77 -19.31 3.26
CA THR A 128 6.69 -19.21 4.72
C THR A 128 5.25 -19.36 5.18
N LEU A 129 4.30 -18.71 4.51
CA LEU A 129 2.87 -18.81 4.82
C LEU A 129 2.37 -20.24 4.63
N GLY A 130 2.78 -20.93 3.57
CA GLY A 130 2.47 -22.35 3.36
C GLY A 130 2.99 -23.24 4.49
N SER A 131 4.17 -22.94 5.02
CA SER A 131 4.75 -23.68 6.14
C SER A 131 4.07 -23.35 7.48
N VAL A 132 3.73 -22.08 7.71
CA VAL A 132 3.05 -21.60 8.92
C VAL A 132 1.61 -22.11 9.00
N LEU A 133 0.92 -22.22 7.86
CA LEU A 133 -0.49 -22.63 7.78
C LEU A 133 -0.66 -24.12 7.44
N HIS A 134 0.43 -24.90 7.40
CA HIS A 134 0.36 -26.31 7.05
C HIS A 134 -0.64 -27.06 7.95
N ASP A 135 -0.68 -26.75 9.24
CA ASP A 135 -1.71 -27.25 10.15
C ASP A 135 -2.85 -26.24 10.29
N PRO A 136 -4.03 -26.47 9.67
CA PRO A 136 -5.16 -25.56 9.74
C PRO A 136 -5.75 -25.43 11.15
N ALA A 137 -5.35 -26.25 12.12
CA ALA A 137 -5.71 -26.08 13.52
C ALA A 137 -5.18 -24.76 14.11
N CYS A 138 -4.13 -24.15 13.53
CA CYS A 138 -3.64 -22.84 13.97
C CYS A 138 -4.69 -21.72 13.80
N LEU A 139 -5.64 -21.88 12.87
CA LEU A 139 -6.78 -20.97 12.66
C LEU A 139 -7.82 -21.04 13.79
N LEU A 140 -7.63 -21.90 14.79
CA LEU A 140 -8.43 -21.92 16.02
C LEU A 140 -8.18 -20.69 16.90
N LEU A 141 -6.96 -20.14 16.86
CA LEU A 141 -6.62 -18.96 17.65
C LEU A 141 -7.11 -17.67 16.97
N PRO A 142 -7.88 -16.81 17.67
CA PRO A 142 -8.42 -15.58 17.09
C PRO A 142 -7.35 -14.61 16.56
N SER A 143 -6.21 -14.50 17.24
CA SER A 143 -5.11 -13.62 16.83
C SER A 143 -4.47 -14.07 15.52
N ILE A 144 -4.28 -15.39 15.35
CA ILE A 144 -3.76 -15.98 14.11
C ILE A 144 -4.79 -15.82 13.00
N LEU A 145 -6.07 -16.10 13.27
CA LEU A 145 -7.15 -15.94 12.30
C LEU A 145 -7.23 -14.51 11.76
N ALA A 146 -7.21 -13.50 12.64
CA ALA A 146 -7.27 -12.10 12.22
C ALA A 146 -6.06 -11.68 11.36
N ALA A 147 -4.85 -12.12 11.73
CA ALA A 147 -3.65 -11.86 10.93
C ALA A 147 -3.72 -12.55 9.56
N VAL A 148 -4.20 -13.80 9.52
CA VAL A 148 -4.41 -14.54 8.27
C VAL A 148 -5.47 -13.87 7.40
N GLU A 149 -6.61 -13.47 7.95
CA GLU A 149 -7.64 -12.73 7.18
C GLU A 149 -7.05 -11.46 6.54
N SER A 150 -6.26 -10.69 7.28
CA SER A 150 -5.59 -9.49 6.75
C SER A 150 -4.64 -9.82 5.59
N ILE A 151 -3.79 -10.84 5.77
CA ILE A 151 -2.88 -11.35 4.75
C ILE A 151 -3.64 -11.79 3.50
N PHE A 152 -4.73 -12.55 3.65
CA PHE A 152 -5.47 -13.08 2.51
C PHE A 152 -6.29 -12.01 1.78
N ILE A 153 -6.75 -10.96 2.46
CA ILE A 153 -7.31 -9.77 1.79
C ILE A 153 -6.25 -9.16 0.86
N LYS A 154 -5.03 -8.93 1.37
CA LYS A 154 -3.95 -8.33 0.59
C LYS A 154 -3.47 -9.22 -0.55
N LEU A 155 -3.32 -10.52 -0.30
CA LEU A 155 -3.00 -11.50 -1.34
C LEU A 155 -4.08 -11.53 -2.43
N THR A 156 -5.36 -11.49 -2.06
CA THR A 156 -6.48 -11.47 -3.00
C THR A 156 -6.41 -10.24 -3.93
N LEU A 157 -6.05 -9.07 -3.39
CA LEU A 157 -5.83 -7.85 -4.17
C LEU A 157 -4.61 -7.97 -5.08
N LEU A 158 -3.46 -8.40 -4.52
CA LEU A 158 -2.21 -8.61 -5.27
C LEU A 158 -2.42 -9.57 -6.45
N THR A 159 -3.23 -10.62 -6.29
CA THR A 159 -3.48 -11.63 -7.33
C THR A 159 -4.01 -10.98 -8.63
N VAL A 160 -4.72 -9.84 -8.55
CA VAL A 160 -5.22 -9.11 -9.73
C VAL A 160 -4.15 -8.17 -10.33
N MET A 161 -3.18 -7.74 -9.53
CA MET A 161 -2.19 -6.72 -9.90
C MET A 161 -0.88 -7.31 -10.41
N ILE A 162 -0.51 -8.51 -9.96
CA ILE A 162 0.77 -9.13 -10.33
C ILE A 162 0.74 -9.78 -11.73
N PRO A 163 1.90 -9.92 -12.39
CA PRO A 163 2.03 -10.72 -13.60
C PRO A 163 1.54 -12.16 -13.40
N CYS A 164 0.89 -12.72 -14.42
CA CYS A 164 0.34 -14.08 -14.36
C CYS A 164 1.41 -15.16 -14.08
N SER A 165 2.66 -14.91 -14.46
CA SER A 165 3.81 -15.79 -14.16
C SER A 165 4.09 -15.97 -12.67
N MET A 166 3.66 -15.03 -11.83
CA MET A 166 3.85 -15.08 -10.37
C MET A 166 2.70 -15.80 -9.65
N LEU A 167 1.58 -16.07 -10.34
CA LEU A 167 0.43 -16.77 -9.75
C LEU A 167 0.81 -18.15 -9.21
N GLN A 168 1.77 -18.84 -9.85
CA GLN A 168 2.21 -20.17 -9.46
C GLN A 168 2.68 -20.26 -8.00
N GLU A 169 3.16 -19.16 -7.41
CA GLU A 169 3.60 -19.11 -6.01
C GLU A 169 2.41 -18.96 -5.04
N LEU A 170 1.29 -18.37 -5.51
CA LEU A 170 0.09 -18.11 -4.69
C LEU A 170 -0.95 -19.23 -4.72
N VAL A 171 -1.12 -19.90 -5.87
CA VAL A 171 -2.13 -20.97 -6.02
C VAL A 171 -2.01 -22.08 -4.96
N PRO A 172 -0.81 -22.58 -4.62
CA PRO A 172 -0.67 -23.62 -3.61
C PRO A 172 -1.19 -23.19 -2.22
N ILE A 173 -1.02 -21.92 -1.85
CA ILE A 173 -1.47 -21.38 -0.57
C ILE A 173 -2.99 -21.29 -0.53
N PHE A 174 -3.61 -20.81 -1.61
CA PHE A 174 -5.07 -20.80 -1.69
C PHE A 174 -5.63 -22.22 -1.64
N GLY A 175 -4.98 -23.17 -2.33
CA GLY A 175 -5.33 -24.59 -2.24
C GLY A 175 -5.22 -25.15 -0.83
N LEU A 176 -4.13 -24.82 -0.11
CA LEU A 176 -3.92 -25.21 1.29
C LEU A 176 -5.05 -24.70 2.19
N MET A 177 -5.43 -23.43 2.07
CA MET A 177 -6.54 -22.87 2.86
C MET A 177 -7.89 -23.52 2.52
N ALA A 178 -8.13 -23.79 1.23
CA ALA A 178 -9.35 -24.44 0.76
C ALA A 178 -9.50 -25.89 1.25
N SER A 179 -8.43 -26.53 1.74
CA SER A 179 -8.48 -27.89 2.31
C SER A 179 -9.23 -27.98 3.64
N SER A 180 -9.46 -26.85 4.32
CA SER A 180 -10.19 -26.78 5.59
C SER A 180 -11.45 -25.92 5.48
N SER A 181 -12.49 -26.21 6.27
CA SER A 181 -13.73 -25.43 6.27
C SER A 181 -13.53 -23.99 6.76
N ARG A 182 -12.68 -23.80 7.78
CA ARG A 182 -12.29 -22.46 8.26
C ARG A 182 -11.48 -21.70 7.22
N GLY A 183 -10.46 -22.33 6.63
CA GLY A 183 -9.66 -21.68 5.59
C GLY A 183 -10.50 -21.34 4.35
N THR A 184 -11.40 -22.22 3.93
CA THR A 184 -12.38 -21.93 2.86
C THR A 184 -13.24 -20.72 3.20
N SER A 185 -13.68 -20.61 4.46
CA SER A 185 -14.48 -19.46 4.94
C SER A 185 -13.69 -18.15 4.90
N VAL A 186 -12.38 -18.18 5.24
CA VAL A 186 -11.48 -17.02 5.09
C VAL A 186 -11.38 -16.59 3.62
N LEU A 187 -11.14 -17.53 2.69
CA LEU A 187 -11.04 -17.24 1.26
C LEU A 187 -12.34 -16.63 0.68
N VAL A 188 -13.49 -17.12 1.14
CA VAL A 188 -14.80 -16.57 0.77
C VAL A 188 -15.00 -15.19 1.37
N GLY A 189 -14.66 -14.99 2.65
CA GLY A 189 -14.73 -13.69 3.33
C GLY A 189 -13.83 -12.63 2.70
N CYS A 190 -12.67 -13.02 2.18
CA CYS A 190 -11.76 -12.16 1.43
C CYS A 190 -12.22 -11.89 -0.02
N ASN A 191 -13.34 -12.49 -0.46
CA ASN A 191 -13.90 -12.35 -1.80
C ASN A 191 -12.98 -12.82 -2.95
N LEU A 192 -12.21 -13.88 -2.72
CA LEU A 192 -11.24 -14.42 -3.71
C LEU A 192 -11.87 -14.87 -5.03
N VAL A 193 -13.16 -15.23 -5.03
CA VAL A 193 -13.90 -15.68 -6.22
C VAL A 193 -13.86 -14.63 -7.34
N VAL A 194 -13.96 -13.35 -7.00
CA VAL A 194 -14.04 -12.27 -7.99
C VAL A 194 -12.71 -12.08 -8.74
N PRO A 195 -11.55 -11.96 -8.07
CA PRO A 195 -10.24 -12.01 -8.71
C PRO A 195 -10.00 -13.24 -9.58
N LEU A 196 -10.35 -14.43 -9.08
CA LEU A 196 -10.15 -15.67 -9.83
C LEU A 196 -10.93 -15.67 -11.16
N LEU A 197 -12.19 -15.22 -11.14
CA LEU A 197 -12.99 -15.08 -12.35
C LEU A 197 -12.37 -14.08 -13.35
N LYS A 198 -11.89 -12.93 -12.86
CA LYS A 198 -11.23 -11.92 -13.71
C LYS A 198 -9.97 -12.47 -14.37
N ILE A 199 -9.14 -13.17 -13.61
CA ILE A 199 -7.88 -13.76 -14.09
C ILE A 199 -8.18 -14.82 -15.14
N ILE A 200 -9.09 -15.75 -14.85
CA ILE A 200 -9.42 -16.87 -15.76
C ILE A 200 -10.13 -16.38 -17.03
N ALA A 201 -10.90 -15.29 -16.96
CA ALA A 201 -11.53 -14.66 -18.12
C ALA A 201 -10.55 -13.86 -19.01
N SER A 202 -9.29 -13.71 -18.61
CA SER A 202 -8.27 -13.05 -19.43
C SER A 202 -7.86 -13.96 -20.60
N ASP A 203 -8.09 -13.51 -21.84
CA ASP A 203 -7.96 -14.29 -23.09
C ASP A 203 -6.55 -14.86 -23.37
N GLY A 204 -5.53 -14.52 -22.57
CA GLY A 204 -4.14 -15.00 -22.71
C GLY A 204 -3.60 -15.82 -21.54
N LEU A 205 -4.42 -16.13 -20.52
CA LEU A 205 -3.92 -16.80 -19.31
C LEU A 205 -3.50 -18.25 -19.59
N CYS A 206 -4.30 -19.00 -20.34
CA CYS A 206 -4.04 -20.42 -20.63
C CYS A 206 -2.73 -20.66 -21.39
N ASP A 207 -2.25 -19.66 -22.14
CA ASP A 207 -1.01 -19.71 -22.90
C ASP A 207 0.21 -19.18 -22.10
N THR A 208 -0.01 -18.51 -20.97
CA THR A 208 1.05 -17.85 -20.18
C THR A 208 1.42 -18.58 -18.89
N ILE A 209 0.55 -19.43 -18.36
CA ILE A 209 0.83 -20.21 -17.13
C ILE A 209 0.85 -21.71 -17.39
N ALA A 210 1.56 -22.46 -16.54
CA ALA A 210 1.63 -23.91 -16.67
C ALA A 210 0.22 -24.54 -16.56
N PRO A 211 -0.10 -25.58 -17.36
CA PRO A 211 -1.43 -26.22 -17.35
C PRO A 211 -1.86 -26.73 -15.97
N SER A 212 -0.92 -27.20 -15.15
CA SER A 212 -1.17 -27.63 -13.78
C SER A 212 -1.65 -26.50 -12.86
N VAL A 213 -1.10 -25.30 -13.02
CA VAL A 213 -1.49 -24.11 -12.25
C VAL A 213 -2.88 -23.64 -12.68
N TYR A 214 -3.17 -23.65 -13.99
CA TYR A 214 -4.49 -23.30 -14.52
C TYR A 214 -5.58 -24.28 -14.05
N ALA A 215 -5.29 -25.59 -14.08
CA ALA A 215 -6.20 -26.61 -13.55
C ALA A 215 -6.45 -26.45 -12.04
N ALA A 216 -5.41 -26.14 -11.26
CA ALA A 216 -5.54 -25.88 -9.83
C ALA A 216 -6.37 -24.61 -9.54
N LEU A 217 -6.23 -23.55 -10.32
CA LEU A 217 -7.07 -22.35 -10.24
C LEU A 217 -8.54 -22.64 -10.51
N LEU A 218 -8.84 -23.44 -11.54
CA LEU A 218 -10.20 -23.84 -11.87
C LEU A 218 -10.83 -24.73 -10.78
N ALA A 219 -10.07 -25.69 -10.26
CA ALA A 219 -10.52 -26.55 -9.17
C ALA A 219 -10.80 -25.74 -7.89
N LEU A 220 -9.92 -24.79 -7.56
CA LEU A 220 -10.11 -23.87 -6.44
C LEU A 220 -11.37 -23.02 -6.64
N LEU A 221 -11.55 -22.44 -7.83
CA LEU A 221 -12.72 -21.64 -8.14
C LEU A 221 -14.01 -22.46 -8.04
N GLN A 222 -14.02 -23.69 -8.57
CA GLN A 222 -15.17 -24.59 -8.43
C GLN A 222 -15.51 -24.84 -6.96
N HIS A 223 -14.51 -25.18 -6.14
CA HIS A 223 -14.69 -25.44 -4.72
C HIS A 223 -15.31 -24.23 -4.00
N LEU A 224 -14.79 -23.02 -4.23
CA LEU A 224 -15.31 -21.79 -3.62
C LEU A 224 -16.73 -21.47 -4.10
N LEU A 225 -17.05 -21.73 -5.37
CA LEU A 225 -18.40 -21.55 -5.91
C LEU A 225 -19.40 -22.54 -5.34
N GLN A 226 -19.02 -23.81 -5.20
CA GLN A 226 -19.86 -24.82 -4.55
C GLN A 226 -20.11 -24.45 -3.08
N HIS A 227 -19.08 -24.01 -2.36
CA HIS A 227 -19.21 -23.58 -0.96
C HIS A 227 -20.12 -22.34 -0.80
N THR A 228 -20.10 -21.43 -1.77
CA THR A 228 -20.99 -20.25 -1.79
C THR A 228 -22.32 -20.51 -2.47
N LYS A 229 -22.63 -21.74 -2.88
CA LYS A 229 -23.81 -22.11 -3.68
C LYS A 229 -24.00 -21.20 -4.90
N TYR A 230 -22.89 -20.81 -5.53
CA TYR A 230 -22.83 -19.96 -6.72
C TYR A 230 -23.43 -18.54 -6.51
N HIS A 231 -23.68 -18.11 -5.27
CA HIS A 231 -24.18 -16.76 -4.98
C HIS A 231 -23.22 -15.66 -5.45
N ALA A 232 -21.90 -15.91 -5.37
CA ALA A 232 -20.88 -14.98 -5.84
C ALA A 232 -20.96 -14.69 -7.35
N LEU A 233 -21.42 -15.67 -8.16
CA LEU A 233 -21.64 -15.48 -9.59
C LEU A 233 -22.92 -14.71 -9.92
N LYS A 234 -23.92 -14.72 -9.03
CA LYS A 234 -25.15 -13.94 -9.19
C LYS A 234 -24.92 -12.43 -8.98
N GLN A 235 -23.86 -12.07 -8.27
CA GLN A 235 -23.47 -10.68 -8.00
C GLN A 235 -22.57 -10.07 -9.10
N GLN A 236 -22.08 -10.88 -10.04
CA GLN A 236 -21.28 -10.45 -11.18
C GLN A 236 -22.17 -10.02 -12.37
N ARG A 237 -21.70 -9.09 -13.21
CA ARG A 237 -22.39 -8.76 -14.47
C ARG A 237 -22.47 -10.01 -15.35
N HIS A 238 -23.64 -10.30 -15.92
CA HIS A 238 -23.88 -11.50 -16.74
C HIS A 238 -22.84 -11.70 -17.86
N ASP A 239 -22.32 -10.61 -18.44
CA ASP A 239 -21.30 -10.64 -19.50
C ASP A 239 -19.96 -11.22 -19.04
N ALA A 240 -19.53 -10.95 -17.80
CA ALA A 240 -18.28 -11.48 -17.24
C ALA A 240 -18.38 -12.98 -16.98
N THR A 241 -19.53 -13.43 -16.46
CA THR A 241 -19.84 -14.84 -16.24
C THR A 241 -19.95 -15.60 -17.57
N PHE A 242 -20.54 -14.98 -18.60
CA PHE A 242 -20.63 -15.56 -19.95
C PHE A 242 -19.26 -15.66 -20.63
N HIS A 243 -18.43 -14.62 -20.53
CA HIS A 243 -17.04 -14.64 -21.04
C HIS A 243 -16.23 -15.75 -20.37
N PHE A 244 -16.31 -15.90 -19.04
CA PHE A 244 -15.64 -16.97 -18.31
C PHE A 244 -15.95 -18.37 -18.90
N PHE A 245 -17.23 -18.70 -19.10
CA PHE A 245 -17.59 -20.01 -19.68
C PHE A 245 -17.26 -20.14 -21.17
N LYS A 246 -17.19 -19.02 -21.91
CA LYS A 246 -16.80 -18.99 -23.33
C LYS A 246 -15.29 -19.19 -23.53
N VAL A 247 -14.46 -18.58 -22.70
CA VAL A 247 -12.98 -18.71 -22.75
C VAL A 247 -12.54 -20.11 -22.36
N ILE A 248 -13.16 -20.72 -21.35
CA ILE A 248 -12.75 -22.07 -20.93
C ILE A 248 -13.15 -23.14 -21.95
N THR A 249 -14.26 -22.96 -22.69
CA THR A 249 -14.66 -23.89 -23.76
C THR A 249 -13.75 -23.86 -24.99
N SER A 250 -12.85 -22.89 -25.10
CA SER A 250 -11.76 -22.85 -26.10
C SER A 250 -10.44 -23.48 -25.64
N SER A 251 -10.34 -24.00 -24.41
CA SER A 251 -9.15 -24.68 -23.92
C SER A 251 -8.84 -25.96 -24.72
N ARG A 252 -7.56 -26.23 -25.00
CA ARG A 252 -7.11 -27.44 -25.71
C ARG A 252 -7.03 -28.68 -24.80
N ASP A 253 -7.11 -28.49 -23.49
CA ASP A 253 -7.06 -29.58 -22.50
C ASP A 253 -8.46 -30.11 -22.20
N ARG A 254 -8.68 -31.39 -22.52
CA ARG A 254 -9.97 -32.08 -22.36
C ARG A 254 -10.43 -32.16 -20.89
N SER A 255 -9.49 -32.29 -19.96
CA SER A 255 -9.82 -32.36 -18.52
C SER A 255 -10.37 -31.03 -18.00
N VAL A 256 -9.84 -29.93 -18.51
CA VAL A 256 -10.26 -28.56 -18.20
C VAL A 256 -11.61 -28.25 -18.84
N LEU A 257 -11.82 -28.68 -20.09
CA LEU A 257 -13.10 -28.56 -20.79
C LEU A 257 -14.23 -29.29 -20.03
N ASP A 258 -13.98 -30.51 -19.57
CA ASP A 258 -14.97 -31.31 -18.84
C ASP A 258 -15.27 -30.72 -17.44
N LEU A 259 -14.28 -30.11 -16.79
CA LEU A 259 -14.46 -29.38 -15.53
C LEU A 259 -15.34 -28.13 -15.73
N ALA A 260 -15.04 -27.34 -16.75
CA ALA A 260 -15.76 -26.11 -17.04
C ALA A 260 -17.20 -26.35 -17.47
N ARG A 261 -17.43 -27.40 -18.28
CA ARG A 261 -18.79 -27.83 -18.65
C ARG A 261 -19.59 -28.23 -17.41
N ARG A 262 -18.99 -28.97 -16.47
CA ARG A 262 -19.62 -29.31 -15.17
C ARG A 262 -19.95 -28.06 -14.37
N MET A 263 -19.02 -27.12 -14.22
CA MET A 263 -19.26 -25.85 -13.52
C MET A 263 -20.39 -25.03 -14.15
N HIS A 264 -20.46 -24.99 -15.49
CA HIS A 264 -21.53 -24.28 -16.21
C HIS A 264 -22.90 -24.91 -15.96
N GLU A 265 -22.97 -26.23 -15.96
CA GLU A 265 -24.22 -26.95 -15.76
C GLU A 265 -24.70 -26.86 -14.31
N GLU A 266 -23.79 -26.95 -13.32
CA GLU A 266 -24.09 -26.71 -11.91
C GLU A 266 -24.57 -25.27 -11.67
N PHE A 267 -23.94 -24.28 -12.31
CA PHE A 267 -24.39 -22.90 -12.25
C PHE A 267 -25.79 -22.73 -12.84
N ARG A 268 -26.08 -23.30 -14.01
CA ARG A 268 -27.41 -23.26 -14.62
C ARG A 268 -28.47 -23.87 -13.69
N ARG A 269 -28.17 -25.00 -13.06
CA ARG A 269 -29.06 -25.64 -12.07
C ARG A 269 -29.28 -24.77 -10.83
N SER A 270 -28.29 -23.98 -10.41
CA SER A 270 -28.44 -23.04 -9.27
C SER A 270 -29.29 -21.79 -9.58
N GLN A 271 -29.63 -21.56 -10.85
CA GLN A 271 -30.50 -20.47 -11.31
C GLN A 271 -31.94 -20.89 -11.60
N ALA A 272 -32.19 -22.19 -11.82
CA ALA A 272 -33.52 -22.77 -11.99
C ALA A 272 -34.19 -22.98 -10.62
#